data_AF-A0A1S8FJW0-F1
#
_entry.id   AF-A0A1S8FJW0-F1
#
_cell.length_a   1.000
_cell.length_b   1.000
_cell.length_c   1.000
_cell.angle_alpha   90.00
_cell.angle_beta   90.00
_cell.angle_gamma   90.00
#
_symmetry.space_group_name_H-M   'P 1'
#
loop_
_entity.id
_entity.type
_entity.pdbx_description
1 polymer ?
#
loop_
_entity_poly.entity_id
_entity_poly.type
_entity_poly.pdbx_seq_one_letter_code
_entity_poly.pdbx_strand_id
1 'polypeptide(L)'
;MTVPAFKYGLAALRRLETWRRDELSNELTGLKGQHKQQIDEQRQLEALILELEGWLISLLEEQPMFWIETREAVTSYLVEQRDNKERLLDEIQRLSDAITEVTEKVVEKRQSERILEKHYERGLERFHREGQRQEAKILDDLWLNKFVRFQAGMKHGN
;
A
#
# COMPACT_ATOMS: atom_id res chain seq x y z
N MET A 1 -32.29 -3.91 13.15
CA MET A 1 -30.87 -4.33 13.18
C MET A 1 -30.34 -4.08 14.58
N THR A 2 -29.72 -5.05 15.25
CA THR A 2 -29.22 -4.90 16.63
C THR A 2 -27.85 -4.17 16.65
N VAL A 3 -27.58 -3.41 17.72
CA VAL A 3 -26.29 -2.72 17.99
C VAL A 3 -25.04 -3.56 17.65
N PRO A 4 -25.00 -4.87 17.96
CA PRO A 4 -23.82 -5.69 17.70
C PRO A 4 -23.60 -5.94 16.20
N ALA A 5 -24.64 -6.23 15.42
CA ALA A 5 -24.49 -6.56 14.00
C ALA A 5 -23.89 -5.40 13.17
N PHE A 6 -24.29 -4.16 13.47
CA PHE A 6 -23.72 -2.96 12.85
C PHE A 6 -22.24 -2.77 13.21
N LYS A 7 -21.88 -2.93 14.50
CA LYS A 7 -20.49 -2.82 14.96
C LYS A 7 -19.59 -3.91 14.37
N TYR A 8 -20.06 -5.16 14.28
CA TYR A 8 -19.28 -6.27 13.74
C TYR A 8 -19.06 -6.16 12.22
N GLY A 9 -20.07 -5.75 11.46
CA GLY A 9 -19.93 -5.55 10.01
C GLY A 9 -18.91 -4.45 9.65
N LEU A 10 -18.93 -3.35 10.41
CA LEU A 10 -17.98 -2.25 10.20
C LEU A 10 -16.56 -2.58 10.68
N ALA A 11 -16.42 -3.31 11.79
CA ALA A 11 -15.11 -3.81 12.23
C ALA A 11 -14.50 -4.80 11.23
N ALA A 12 -15.32 -5.64 10.58
CA ALA A 12 -14.86 -6.55 9.53
C ALA A 12 -14.37 -5.78 8.29
N LEU A 13 -15.11 -4.76 7.85
CA LEU A 13 -14.69 -3.88 6.74
C LEU A 13 -13.36 -3.18 7.07
N ARG A 14 -13.22 -2.61 8.27
CA ARG A 14 -11.96 -1.95 8.68
C ARG A 14 -10.76 -2.91 8.68
N ARG A 15 -10.95 -4.15 9.16
CA ARG A 15 -9.90 -5.18 9.12
C ARG A 15 -9.51 -5.55 7.69
N LEU A 16 -10.50 -5.72 6.81
CA LEU A 16 -10.25 -6.02 5.40
C LEU A 16 -9.46 -4.90 4.70
N GLU A 17 -9.82 -3.64 4.97
CA GLU A 17 -9.11 -2.48 4.42
C GLU A 17 -7.66 -2.40 4.94
N THR A 18 -7.47 -2.61 6.24
CA THR A 18 -6.14 -2.67 6.87
C THR A 18 -5.28 -3.75 6.23
N TRP A 19 -5.82 -4.96 6.07
CA TRP A 19 -5.12 -6.08 5.44
C TRP A 19 -4.69 -5.76 4.00
N ARG A 20 -5.60 -5.22 3.18
CA ARG A 20 -5.28 -4.80 1.80
C ARG A 20 -4.20 -3.73 1.73
N ARG A 21 -4.20 -2.78 2.67
CA ARG A 21 -3.17 -1.75 2.76
C ARG A 21 -1.82 -2.37 3.11
N ASP A 22 -1.80 -3.32 4.03
CA ASP A 22 -0.58 -4.02 4.42
C ASP A 22 -0.03 -4.88 3.27
N GLU A 23 -0.90 -5.50 2.46
CA GLU A 23 -0.50 -6.18 1.22
C GLU A 23 0.19 -5.24 0.22
N LEU A 24 -0.43 -4.10 -0.10
CA LEU A 24 0.16 -3.11 -1.01
C LEU A 24 1.48 -2.55 -0.45
N SER A 25 1.58 -2.40 0.87
CA SER A 25 2.82 -1.96 1.52
C SER A 25 3.94 -3.00 1.41
N ASN A 26 3.61 -4.28 1.54
CA ASN A 26 4.56 -5.37 1.39
C ASN A 26 5.03 -5.48 -0.07
N GLU A 27 4.11 -5.39 -1.02
CA GLU A 27 4.40 -5.36 -2.46
C GLU A 27 5.34 -4.19 -2.80
N LEU A 28 5.01 -2.98 -2.34
CA LEU A 28 5.84 -1.79 -2.55
C LEU A 28 7.25 -1.94 -1.96
N THR A 29 7.36 -2.56 -0.78
CA THR A 29 8.64 -2.81 -0.13
C THR A 29 9.47 -3.81 -0.93
N GLY A 30 8.84 -4.88 -1.44
CA GLY A 30 9.49 -5.88 -2.29
C GLY A 30 10.02 -5.25 -3.59
N LEU A 31 9.17 -4.50 -4.29
CA LEU A 31 9.55 -3.80 -5.53
C LEU A 31 10.69 -2.80 -5.31
N LYS A 32 10.65 -2.02 -4.22
CA LYS A 32 11.75 -1.10 -3.87
C LYS A 32 13.06 -1.83 -3.57
N GLY A 33 12.97 -3.00 -2.94
CA GLY A 33 14.14 -3.87 -2.71
C GLY A 33 14.77 -4.33 -4.01
N GLN A 34 13.96 -4.87 -4.92
CA GLN A 34 14.40 -5.30 -6.26
C GLN A 34 14.98 -4.14 -7.07
N HIS A 35 14.28 -3.01 -7.11
CA HIS A 35 14.73 -1.82 -7.83
C HIS A 35 16.08 -1.32 -7.33
N LYS A 36 16.28 -1.30 -6.00
CA LYS A 36 17.57 -0.93 -5.41
C LYS A 36 18.66 -1.92 -5.81
N GLN A 37 18.38 -3.22 -5.75
CA GLN A 37 19.33 -4.26 -6.16
C GLN A 37 19.77 -4.07 -7.61
N GLN A 38 18.83 -3.82 -8.53
CA GLN A 38 19.15 -3.61 -9.94
C GLN A 38 19.97 -2.34 -10.18
N ILE A 39 19.71 -1.26 -9.45
CA ILE A 39 20.55 -0.05 -9.49
C ILE A 39 21.97 -0.35 -9.02
N ASP A 40 22.11 -1.09 -7.91
CA ASP A 40 23.42 -1.43 -7.36
C ASP A 40 24.21 -2.33 -8.33
N GLU A 41 23.55 -3.28 -8.99
CA GLU A 41 24.12 -4.13 -10.04
C GLU A 41 24.55 -3.31 -11.28
N GLN A 42 23.70 -2.39 -11.74
CA GLN A 42 24.02 -1.49 -12.85
C GLN A 42 25.27 -0.64 -12.57
N ARG A 43 25.43 -0.15 -11.33
CA ARG A 43 26.62 0.62 -10.91
C ARG A 43 27.88 -0.22 -10.90
N GLN A 44 27.80 -1.46 -10.42
CA GLN A 44 28.94 -2.38 -10.43
C GLN A 44 29.37 -2.71 -11.85
N LEU A 45 28.40 -2.96 -12.74
CA LEU A 45 28.66 -3.23 -14.15
C LEU A 45 29.28 -2.02 -14.86
N GLU A 46 28.81 -0.81 -14.55
CA GLU A 46 29.38 0.43 -15.10
C GLU A 46 30.83 0.66 -14.64
N ALA A 47 31.14 0.37 -13.37
CA ALA A 47 32.52 0.43 -12.88
C ALA A 47 33.42 -0.58 -13.60
N LEU A 48 32.95 -1.83 -13.79
CA LEU A 48 33.69 -2.85 -14.53
C LEU A 48 33.95 -2.44 -15.99
N ILE A 49 32.95 -1.87 -16.67
CA ILE A 49 33.10 -1.38 -18.04
C ILE A 49 34.20 -0.31 -18.09
N LEU A 50 34.18 0.67 -17.18
CA LEU A 50 35.19 1.73 -17.11
C LEU A 50 36.60 1.19 -16.84
N GLU A 51 36.73 0.20 -15.95
CA GLU A 51 38.02 -0.47 -15.69
C GLU A 51 38.57 -1.17 -16.94
N LEU A 52 37.72 -1.91 -17.66
CA LEU A 52 38.09 -2.61 -18.89
C LEU A 52 38.44 -1.65 -20.03
N GLU A 53 37.69 -0.54 -20.16
CA GLU A 53 38.00 0.51 -21.13
C GLU A 53 39.36 1.16 -20.81
N GLY A 54 39.61 1.48 -19.54
CA GLY A 54 40.90 2.03 -19.10
C GLY A 54 42.05 1.06 -19.40
N TRP A 55 41.87 -0.22 -19.10
CA TRP A 55 42.86 -1.25 -19.41
C TRP A 55 43.13 -1.38 -20.91
N LEU A 56 42.07 -1.35 -21.74
CA LEU A 56 42.21 -1.41 -23.19
C LEU A 56 42.99 -0.20 -23.73
N ILE A 57 42.73 0.99 -23.21
CA ILE A 57 43.44 2.22 -23.57
C ILE A 57 44.94 2.08 -23.23
N SER A 58 45.28 1.67 -22.00
CA SER A 58 46.67 1.47 -21.60
C SER A 58 47.38 0.43 -22.47
N LEU A 59 46.71 -0.67 -22.81
CA LEU A 59 47.26 -1.69 -23.71
C LEU A 59 47.58 -1.12 -25.10
N LEU A 60 46.69 -0.28 -25.65
CA LEU A 60 46.87 0.35 -26.95
C LEU A 60 48.02 1.37 -26.97
N GLU A 61 48.23 2.08 -25.87
CA GLU A 61 49.33 3.05 -25.74
C GLU A 61 50.69 2.36 -25.58
N GLU A 62 50.77 1.30 -24.78
CA GLU A 62 52.04 0.64 -24.46
C GLU A 62 52.48 -0.37 -25.54
N GLN A 63 51.53 -1.08 -26.17
CA GLN A 63 51.84 -2.19 -27.10
C GLN A 63 50.90 -2.23 -28.31
N PRO A 64 50.90 -1.21 -29.19
CA PRO A 64 49.89 -1.04 -30.26
C PRO A 64 49.85 -2.15 -31.32
N MET A 65 50.92 -2.95 -31.45
CA MET A 65 51.07 -3.99 -32.49
C MET A 65 51.09 -5.42 -31.94
N PHE A 66 51.18 -5.59 -30.62
CA PHE A 66 51.12 -6.89 -29.96
C PHE A 66 49.71 -7.04 -29.35
N TRP A 67 49.13 -8.25 -29.35
CA TRP A 67 47.83 -8.57 -28.73
C TRP A 67 46.54 -8.21 -29.47
N ILE A 68 46.51 -8.33 -30.81
CA ILE A 68 45.26 -8.15 -31.60
C ILE A 68 44.13 -9.07 -31.09
N GLU A 69 44.42 -10.35 -30.86
CA GLU A 69 43.42 -11.32 -30.36
C GLU A 69 42.86 -10.95 -28.99
N THR A 70 43.74 -10.52 -28.06
CA THR A 70 43.31 -10.07 -26.72
C THR A 70 42.45 -8.82 -26.81
N ARG A 71 42.81 -7.88 -27.69
CA ARG A 71 42.03 -6.67 -27.94
C ARG A 71 40.64 -6.99 -28.47
N GLU A 72 40.55 -7.90 -29.45
CA GLU A 72 39.26 -8.34 -30.00
C GLU A 72 38.40 -9.03 -28.95
N ALA A 73 38.99 -9.88 -28.11
CA ALA A 73 38.30 -10.56 -27.02
C ALA A 73 37.75 -9.56 -25.99
N VAL A 74 38.57 -8.62 -25.52
CA VAL A 74 38.13 -7.60 -24.54
C VAL A 74 37.11 -6.65 -25.13
N THR A 75 37.27 -6.25 -26.40
CA THR A 75 36.28 -5.40 -27.09
C THR A 75 34.94 -6.13 -27.21
N SER A 76 34.94 -7.41 -27.56
CA SER A 76 33.71 -8.22 -27.67
C SER A 76 33.03 -8.35 -26.30
N TYR A 77 33.80 -8.61 -25.24
CA TYR A 77 33.27 -8.67 -23.89
C TYR A 77 32.70 -7.31 -23.42
N LEU A 78 33.37 -6.20 -23.75
CA LEU A 78 32.87 -4.84 -23.45
C LEU A 78 31.51 -4.57 -24.13
N VAL A 79 31.33 -5.01 -25.38
CA VAL A 79 30.04 -4.90 -26.08
C VAL A 79 28.97 -5.70 -25.33
N GLU A 80 29.26 -6.96 -24.96
CA GLU A 80 28.33 -7.78 -24.18
C GLU A 80 27.97 -7.14 -22.83
N GLN A 81 28.94 -6.56 -22.12
CA GLN A 81 28.67 -5.87 -20.86
C GLN A 81 27.82 -4.59 -21.04
N ARG A 82 27.98 -3.88 -22.15
CA ARG A 82 27.12 -2.73 -22.49
C ARG A 82 25.70 -3.17 -22.80
N ASP A 83 25.52 -4.26 -23.54
CA ASP A 83 24.19 -4.84 -23.80
C ASP A 83 23.54 -5.33 -22.49
N ASN A 84 24.31 -5.90 -21.57
CA ASN A 84 23.84 -6.26 -20.22
C ASN A 84 23.37 -5.02 -19.45
N LYS A 85 24.11 -3.91 -19.54
CA LYS A 85 23.76 -2.65 -18.90
C LYS A 85 22.45 -2.09 -19.45
N GLU A 86 22.25 -2.11 -20.76
CA GLU A 86 20.99 -1.68 -21.36
C GLU A 86 19.80 -2.51 -20.86
N ARG A 87 19.95 -3.84 -20.79
CA ARG A 87 18.92 -4.73 -20.23
C ARG A 87 18.60 -4.42 -18.77
N LEU A 88 19.61 -4.13 -17.95
CA LEU A 88 19.42 -3.73 -16.56
C LEU A 88 18.68 -2.38 -16.45
N LEU A 89 19.00 -1.41 -17.31
CA LEU A 89 18.30 -0.13 -17.35
C LEU A 89 16.81 -0.29 -17.69
N ASP A 90 16.49 -1.17 -18.65
CA ASP A 90 15.11 -1.51 -18.98
C ASP A 90 14.38 -2.15 -17.80
N GLU A 91 15.04 -3.05 -17.06
CA GLU A 91 14.47 -3.67 -15.86
C GLU A 91 14.24 -2.66 -14.74
N ILE A 92 15.20 -1.75 -14.50
CA ILE A 92 15.08 -0.64 -13.56
C ILE A 92 13.88 0.23 -13.92
N GLN A 93 13.69 0.55 -15.20
CA GLN A 93 12.55 1.35 -15.65
C GLN A 93 11.22 0.62 -15.40
N ARG A 94 11.13 -0.67 -15.73
CA ARG A 94 9.93 -1.48 -15.44
C ARG A 94 9.60 -1.53 -13.95
N LEU A 95 10.63 -1.68 -13.10
CA LEU A 95 10.45 -1.68 -11.65
C LEU A 95 10.03 -0.28 -11.14
N SER A 96 10.57 0.80 -11.71
CA SER A 96 10.13 2.17 -11.41
C SER A 96 8.66 2.40 -11.76
N ASP A 97 8.21 1.92 -12.92
CA ASP A 97 6.81 2.02 -13.35
C ASP A 97 5.90 1.21 -12.41
N ALA A 98 6.29 -0.02 -12.05
CA ALA A 98 5.55 -0.85 -11.10
C ALA A 98 5.47 -0.21 -9.70
N ILE A 99 6.56 0.38 -9.21
CA ILE A 99 6.58 1.14 -7.94
C ILE A 99 5.60 2.31 -8.00
N THR A 100 5.55 3.01 -9.14
CA THR A 100 4.65 4.15 -9.34
C THR A 100 3.19 3.70 -9.29
N GLU A 101 2.83 2.66 -10.05
CA GLU A 101 1.48 2.11 -10.07
C GLU A 101 1.02 1.64 -8.68
N VAL A 102 1.87 0.89 -7.96
CA VAL A 102 1.54 0.44 -6.59
C VAL A 102 1.42 1.62 -5.64
N THR A 103 2.24 2.65 -5.80
CA THR A 103 2.16 3.87 -4.98
C THR A 103 0.83 4.59 -5.21
N GLU A 104 0.36 4.70 -6.45
CA GLU A 104 -0.95 5.27 -6.77
C GLU A 104 -2.08 4.48 -6.10
N LYS A 105 -2.06 3.14 -6.19
CA LYS A 105 -3.01 2.26 -5.49
C LYS A 105 -3.01 2.49 -3.98
N VAL A 106 -1.83 2.69 -3.36
CA VAL A 106 -1.73 3.01 -1.93
C VAL A 106 -2.37 4.36 -1.62
N VAL A 107 -2.19 5.38 -2.46
CA VAL A 107 -2.81 6.70 -2.27
C VAL A 107 -4.33 6.61 -2.38
N GLU A 108 -4.84 5.97 -3.43
CA GLU A 108 -6.28 5.74 -3.62
C GLU A 108 -6.88 4.99 -2.42
N LYS A 109 -6.19 3.95 -1.96
CA LYS A 109 -6.60 3.17 -0.80
C LYS A 109 -6.72 4.02 0.46
N ARG A 110 -5.73 4.86 0.74
CA ARG A 110 -5.78 5.81 1.87
C ARG A 110 -6.93 6.80 1.77
N GLN A 111 -7.27 7.26 0.57
CA GLN A 111 -8.42 8.13 0.36
C GLN A 111 -9.73 7.40 0.64
N SER A 112 -9.88 6.16 0.14
CA SER A 112 -11.03 5.29 0.42
C SER A 112 -11.19 5.02 1.91
N GLU A 113 -10.11 4.69 2.62
CA GLU A 113 -10.10 4.48 4.08
C GLU A 113 -10.60 5.71 4.84
N ARG A 114 -10.15 6.92 4.46
CA ARG A 114 -10.61 8.17 5.08
C ARG A 114 -12.10 8.41 4.87
N ILE A 115 -12.60 8.13 3.66
CA ILE A 115 -14.03 8.26 3.34
C ILE A 115 -14.83 7.27 4.20
N LEU A 116 -14.38 6.00 4.25
CA LEU A 116 -15.03 4.96 5.04
C LEU A 116 -15.07 5.31 6.53
N GLU A 117 -13.97 5.79 7.11
CA GLU A 117 -13.90 6.20 8.52
C GLU A 117 -14.89 7.35 8.81
N LYS A 118 -14.99 8.34 7.92
CA LYS A 118 -15.97 9.42 8.05
C LYS A 118 -17.41 8.92 8.00
N HIS A 119 -17.71 7.94 7.14
CA HIS A 119 -19.03 7.30 7.11
C HIS A 119 -19.30 6.46 8.35
N TYR A 120 -18.27 5.81 8.88
CA TYR A 120 -18.32 5.04 10.12
C TYR A 120 -18.68 5.92 11.32
N GLU A 121 -17.94 7.00 11.54
CA GLU A 121 -18.21 7.97 12.62
C GLU A 121 -19.64 8.51 12.55
N ARG A 122 -20.07 8.95 11.35
CA ARG A 122 -21.44 9.44 11.13
C ARG A 122 -22.49 8.37 11.39
N GLY A 123 -22.22 7.13 11.00
CA GLY A 123 -23.12 5.99 11.23
C GLY A 123 -23.28 5.69 12.72
N LEU A 124 -22.17 5.68 13.47
CA LEU A 124 -22.16 5.51 14.92
C LEU A 124 -22.94 6.62 15.63
N GLU A 125 -22.72 7.88 15.26
CA GLU A 125 -23.46 8.99 15.85
C GLU A 125 -24.97 8.86 15.62
N ARG A 126 -25.40 8.55 14.40
CA ARG A 126 -26.82 8.34 14.08
C ARG A 126 -27.42 7.20 14.88
N PHE A 127 -26.69 6.08 14.94
CA PHE A 127 -27.13 4.91 15.70
C PHE A 127 -27.27 5.24 17.19
N HIS A 128 -26.31 5.97 17.77
CA HIS A 128 -26.36 6.37 19.17
C HIS A 128 -27.55 7.29 19.47
N ARG A 129 -27.77 8.32 18.63
CA ARG A 129 -28.92 9.24 18.77
C ARG A 129 -30.25 8.51 18.65
N GLU A 130 -30.36 7.56 17.73
CA GLU A 130 -31.59 6.79 17.54
C GLU A 130 -31.82 5.82 18.71
N GLY A 131 -30.76 5.22 19.26
CA GLY A 131 -30.83 4.44 20.49
C GLY A 131 -31.35 5.25 21.68
N GLN A 132 -30.81 6.46 21.89
CA GLN A 132 -31.28 7.39 22.93
C GLN A 132 -32.75 7.79 22.74
N ARG A 133 -33.18 8.03 21.49
CA ARG A 133 -34.58 8.34 21.16
C ARG A 133 -35.51 7.18 21.46
N GLN A 134 -35.12 5.96 21.11
CA GLN A 134 -35.91 4.77 21.40
C GLN A 134 -36.00 4.51 22.91
N GLU A 135 -34.89 4.68 23.64
CA GLU A 135 -34.86 4.55 25.09
C GLU A 135 -35.76 5.59 25.77
N ALA A 136 -35.66 6.86 25.38
CA ALA A 136 -36.54 7.92 25.88
C ALA A 136 -38.02 7.61 25.63
N LYS A 137 -38.38 7.17 24.41
CA LYS A 137 -39.74 6.78 24.07
C LYS A 137 -40.25 5.62 24.94
N ILE A 138 -39.42 4.59 25.16
CA ILE A 138 -39.77 3.45 26.01
C ILE A 138 -40.01 3.91 27.45
N LEU A 139 -39.16 4.81 27.97
CA LEU A 139 -39.33 5.36 29.32
C LEU A 139 -40.63 6.18 29.44
N ASP A 140 -40.95 7.00 28.45
CA ASP A 140 -42.21 7.77 28.40
C ASP A 140 -43.43 6.84 28.35
N ASP A 141 -43.39 5.81 27.50
CA ASP A 141 -44.48 4.81 27.37
C ASP A 141 -44.67 4.01 28.69
N LEU A 142 -43.58 3.71 29.40
CA LEU A 142 -43.62 3.04 30.70
C LEU A 142 -44.20 3.95 31.79
N TRP A 143 -43.80 5.22 31.82
CA TRP A 143 -44.33 6.22 32.76
C TRP A 143 -45.82 6.44 32.54
N LEU A 144 -46.26 6.60 31.29
CA LEU A 144 -47.67 6.77 30.95
C LEU A 144 -48.49 5.55 31.39
N ASN A 145 -48.02 4.35 31.09
CA ASN A 145 -48.70 3.12 31.53
C ASN A 145 -48.80 3.03 33.06
N LYS A 146 -47.74 3.38 33.78
CA LYS A 146 -47.74 3.38 35.25
C LYS A 146 -48.74 4.40 35.81
N PHE A 147 -48.80 5.59 35.22
CA PHE A 147 -49.73 6.64 35.61
C PHE A 147 -51.18 6.28 35.34
N VAL A 148 -51.49 5.72 34.17
CA VAL A 148 -52.85 5.25 33.83
C VAL A 148 -53.30 4.17 34.81
N ARG A 149 -52.43 3.20 35.15
CA ARG A 149 -52.72 2.17 36.15
C ARG A 149 -52.97 2.75 37.53
N PHE A 150 -52.18 3.74 37.95
CA PHE A 150 -52.39 4.44 39.21
C PHE A 150 -53.74 5.16 39.26
N GLN A 151 -54.10 5.90 38.21
CA GLN A 151 -55.41 6.57 38.12
C GLN A 151 -56.57 5.57 38.11
N ALA A 152 -56.45 4.45 37.41
CA ALA A 152 -57.46 3.40 37.41
C ALA A 152 -57.64 2.78 38.81
N GLY A 153 -56.54 2.54 39.53
CA GLY A 153 -56.58 2.07 40.92
C GLY A 153 -57.23 3.08 41.87
N MET A 154 -57.01 4.38 41.67
CA MET A 154 -57.67 5.43 42.45
C MET A 154 -59.18 5.53 42.19
N LYS A 155 -59.65 5.19 40.98
CA LYS A 155 -61.10 5.20 40.65
C LYS A 155 -61.90 4.04 41.25
N HIS A 156 -61.22 2.97 41.69
CA HIS A 156 -61.84 1.81 42.37
C HIS A 156 -61.64 1.81 43.90
N GLY A 157 -61.06 2.88 44.45
CA GLY A 157 -60.88 3.11 45.89
C GLY A 157 -61.93 4.01 46.54
N ASN A 158 -63.11 4.12 45.94
CA ASN A 158 -64.35 4.70 46.49
C ASN A 158 -65.50 3.74 46.26
#